data_AF-A0A4V6J277-F1
#
_entry.id   AF-A0A4V6J277-F1
#
_cell.length_a   1.000
_cell.length_b   1.000
_cell.length_c   1.000
_cell.angle_alpha   90.00
_cell.angle_beta   90.00
_cell.angle_gamma   90.00
#
_symmetry.space_group_name_H-M   'P 1'
#
loop_
_entity.id
_entity.type
_entity.pdbx_description
1 polymer ?
#
loop_
_entity_poly.entity_id
_entity_poly.type
_entity_poly.pdbx_seq_one_letter_code
_entity_poly.pdbx_strand_id
1 'polypeptide(L)'
;MKRKRKAIELAQQQNFTWVPPFDHPMVIAGQGTLALELLQQDAPSRPRFCAGWRRRTGGGAWPVLIKQLMPQIKVIAVEAEDSACLKAALEAGHPVDLPRVGLFAEGVAVKRIGDETFRVCQEYLDDIITVDSDAICAAMKDLFEDVRAVAEPSGALALAGMKKYIAQHNIRGERLAHVLSGANVNFHGLRYVSERCELGEQREALLAVTIPGREGQLPEVLPAAGRSFGYRVQLSLCGMPKMPAFCRRSPERGLEERKEILDLLNEGGYSVVDLSDDEMAKLHVRYMVGGRPSKPLQERLFSFEFPESPGALLKFLHTLGTHWNISLFHYRSHGTDYGRVLAGFELGDHEPDF
;
A
#
# COMPACT_ATOMS: atom_id res chain seq x y z
N MET A 1 6.06 -25.78 -11.00
CA MET A 1 5.91 -27.20 -11.41
C MET A 1 7.23 -27.83 -11.90
N LYS A 2 7.90 -27.31 -12.95
CA LYS A 2 9.12 -27.93 -13.52
C LYS A 2 10.29 -28.14 -12.52
N ARG A 3 10.57 -27.14 -11.67
CA ARG A 3 11.65 -27.23 -10.65
C ARG A 3 11.42 -28.32 -9.60
N LYS A 4 10.20 -28.39 -9.03
CA LYS A 4 9.82 -29.42 -8.03
C LYS A 4 9.96 -30.83 -8.63
N ARG A 5 9.48 -31.03 -9.85
CA ARG A 5 9.58 -32.35 -10.52
C ARG A 5 11.05 -32.77 -10.68
N LYS A 6 11.93 -31.86 -11.14
CA LYS A 6 13.34 -32.17 -11.29
C LYS A 6 14.04 -32.44 -9.96
N ALA A 7 13.68 -31.71 -8.90
CA ALA A 7 14.24 -31.94 -7.56
C ALA A 7 13.85 -33.33 -7.01
N ILE A 8 12.60 -33.75 -7.19
CA ILE A 8 12.14 -35.10 -6.80
C ILE A 8 12.84 -36.18 -7.63
N GLU A 9 12.99 -35.96 -8.94
CA GLU A 9 13.70 -36.87 -9.84
C GLU A 9 15.18 -37.03 -9.43
N LEU A 10 15.87 -35.92 -9.12
CA LEU A 10 17.25 -35.95 -8.61
C LEU A 10 17.35 -36.64 -7.25
N ALA A 11 16.37 -36.41 -6.37
CA ALA A 11 16.33 -37.07 -5.07
C ALA A 11 16.25 -38.59 -5.22
N GLN A 12 15.46 -39.09 -6.18
CA GLN A 12 15.38 -40.51 -6.49
C GLN A 12 16.65 -41.06 -7.15
N GLN A 13 17.24 -40.33 -8.10
CA GLN A 13 18.42 -40.77 -8.85
C GLN A 13 19.70 -40.77 -7.99
N GLN A 14 19.86 -39.77 -7.13
CA GLN A 14 21.08 -39.55 -6.33
C GLN A 14 20.91 -39.96 -4.86
N ASN A 15 19.79 -40.59 -4.52
CA ASN A 15 19.45 -41.02 -3.16
C ASN A 15 19.49 -39.86 -2.13
N PHE A 16 19.00 -38.67 -2.52
CA PHE A 16 18.85 -37.55 -1.59
C PHE A 16 17.53 -37.63 -0.84
N THR A 17 17.53 -37.18 0.41
CA THR A 17 16.31 -37.01 1.20
C THR A 17 15.54 -35.80 0.70
N TRP A 18 14.31 -36.03 0.22
CA TRP A 18 13.40 -34.93 -0.08
C TRP A 18 12.91 -34.30 1.22
N VAL A 19 13.21 -33.02 1.42
CA VAL A 19 12.70 -32.23 2.54
C VAL A 19 11.51 -31.42 2.05
N PRO A 20 10.26 -31.82 2.37
CA PRO A 20 9.08 -31.08 1.96
C PRO A 20 9.04 -29.73 2.68
N PRO A 21 8.52 -28.68 2.02
CA PRO A 21 8.44 -27.37 2.62
C PRO A 21 7.47 -27.31 3.81
N PHE A 22 6.41 -28.13 3.83
CA PHE A 22 5.34 -28.06 4.83
C PHE A 22 4.64 -29.38 5.15
N ASP A 23 4.34 -30.18 4.14
CA ASP A 23 3.44 -31.34 4.26
C ASP A 23 4.17 -32.58 4.79
N HIS A 24 4.61 -32.52 6.05
CA HIS A 24 5.28 -33.62 6.73
C HIS A 24 5.16 -33.49 8.26
N PRO A 25 4.85 -34.57 8.99
CA PRO A 25 4.63 -34.52 10.44
C PRO A 25 5.78 -33.88 11.22
N MET A 26 7.04 -34.17 10.87
CA MET A 26 8.20 -33.55 11.54
C MET A 26 8.39 -32.07 11.22
N VAL A 27 8.04 -31.64 10.00
CA VAL A 27 8.11 -30.22 9.62
C VAL A 27 7.04 -29.45 10.38
N ILE A 28 5.83 -30.02 10.43
CA ILE A 28 4.72 -29.55 11.26
C ILE A 28 5.20 -29.45 12.71
N ALA A 29 5.58 -30.55 13.37
CA ALA A 29 6.05 -30.52 14.76
C ALA A 29 7.12 -29.45 15.03
N GLY A 30 8.06 -29.25 14.09
CA GLY A 30 9.06 -28.17 14.17
C GLY A 30 8.47 -26.76 14.15
N GLN A 31 7.43 -26.48 13.36
CA GLN A 31 6.72 -25.19 13.43
C GLN A 31 5.95 -25.01 14.75
N GLY A 32 5.62 -26.11 15.44
CA GLY A 32 4.93 -26.10 16.73
C GLY A 32 5.76 -25.49 17.86
N THR A 33 7.09 -25.40 17.72
CA THR A 33 7.95 -24.77 18.74
C THR A 33 7.60 -23.30 18.97
N LEU A 34 7.14 -22.60 17.93
CA LEU A 34 6.68 -21.22 18.04
C LEU A 34 5.49 -21.09 19.00
N ALA A 35 4.57 -22.07 19.00
CA ALA A 35 3.49 -22.08 19.98
C ALA A 35 4.05 -22.25 21.39
N LEU A 36 5.05 -23.11 21.59
CA LEU A 36 5.65 -23.31 22.90
C LEU A 36 6.26 -22.01 23.44
N GLU A 37 7.02 -21.31 22.59
CA GLU A 37 7.62 -20.01 22.93
C GLU A 37 6.55 -18.96 23.25
N LEU A 38 5.49 -18.88 22.43
CA LEU A 38 4.38 -17.95 22.64
C LEU A 38 3.70 -18.20 23.99
N LEU A 39 3.42 -19.46 24.32
CA LEU A 39 2.81 -19.81 25.60
C LEU A 39 3.77 -19.51 26.77
N GLN A 40 5.07 -19.73 26.62
CA GLN A 40 6.04 -19.42 27.68
C GLN A 40 6.20 -17.92 27.93
N GLN A 41 6.15 -17.10 26.87
CA GLN A 41 6.33 -15.65 26.96
C GLN A 41 5.13 -14.93 27.58
N ASP A 42 3.90 -15.40 27.34
CA ASP A 42 2.67 -14.70 27.77
C ASP A 42 1.72 -15.57 28.61
N ALA A 43 2.16 -16.73 29.11
CA ALA A 43 1.38 -17.64 29.98
C ALA A 43 0.69 -16.97 31.18
N PRO A 44 1.29 -15.97 31.88
CA PRO A 44 0.63 -15.37 33.05
C PRO A 44 -0.59 -14.52 32.70
N SER A 45 -0.75 -14.08 31.45
CA SER A 45 -1.74 -13.07 31.05
C SER A 45 -2.84 -13.60 30.11
N ARG A 46 -2.74 -14.86 29.66
CA ARG A 46 -3.69 -15.59 28.78
C ARG A 46 -4.12 -14.78 27.54
N PRO A 47 -3.35 -14.80 26.44
CA PRO A 47 -3.90 -14.39 25.15
C PRO A 47 -5.13 -15.24 24.82
N ARG A 48 -6.29 -14.60 24.60
CA ARG A 48 -7.54 -15.32 24.26
C ARG A 48 -7.62 -15.62 22.75
N PHE A 49 -6.71 -15.06 21.96
CA PHE A 49 -6.77 -15.05 20.51
C PHE A 49 -5.37 -15.04 19.89
N CYS A 50 -5.11 -16.00 19.03
CA CYS A 50 -3.93 -16.01 18.18
C CYS A 50 -4.35 -15.99 16.72
N ALA A 51 -4.08 -14.88 16.03
CA ALA A 51 -4.30 -14.76 14.60
C ALA A 51 -3.21 -15.54 13.86
N GLY A 52 -3.65 -16.64 13.29
CA GLY A 52 -2.92 -17.71 12.68
C GLY A 52 -2.25 -17.36 11.37
N TRP A 53 -1.03 -17.87 11.34
CA TRP A 53 -0.08 -17.91 10.26
C TRP A 53 -0.41 -18.97 9.22
N ARG A 54 -0.25 -18.63 7.94
CA ARG A 54 0.05 -19.61 6.90
C ARG A 54 1.28 -19.20 6.12
N ARG A 55 2.48 -19.67 6.48
CA ARG A 55 3.60 -19.69 5.52
C ARG A 55 3.41 -20.85 4.55
N ARG A 56 4.22 -20.83 3.50
CA ARG A 56 4.60 -21.98 2.67
C ARG A 56 5.15 -23.15 3.46
N THR A 57 5.33 -23.05 4.77
CA THR A 57 5.81 -24.07 5.71
C THR A 57 4.72 -24.78 6.52
N GLY A 58 3.44 -24.52 6.24
CA GLY A 58 2.34 -25.33 6.79
C GLY A 58 2.06 -25.02 8.25
N GLY A 59 1.29 -23.95 8.46
CA GLY A 59 0.82 -23.52 9.79
C GLY A 59 -0.14 -24.49 10.49
N GLY A 60 -0.03 -25.80 10.26
CA GLY A 60 -0.87 -26.81 10.89
C GLY A 60 -0.41 -27.20 12.29
N ALA A 61 0.80 -26.88 12.73
CA ALA A 61 1.35 -27.46 13.96
C ALA A 61 1.05 -26.71 15.25
N TRP A 62 1.04 -25.37 15.16
CA TRP A 62 0.83 -24.50 16.29
C TRP A 62 -0.58 -24.64 16.91
N PRO A 63 -1.67 -24.92 16.16
CA PRO A 63 -2.98 -25.21 16.75
C PRO A 63 -2.94 -26.46 17.64
N VAL A 64 -2.21 -27.50 17.24
CA VAL A 64 -2.11 -28.76 18.01
C VAL A 64 -1.55 -28.46 19.39
N LEU A 65 -0.38 -27.83 19.46
CA LEU A 65 0.28 -27.58 20.73
C LEU A 65 -0.54 -26.64 21.62
N ILE A 66 -1.13 -25.59 21.03
CA ILE A 66 -1.99 -24.66 21.77
C ILE A 66 -3.22 -25.38 22.32
N LYS A 67 -3.91 -26.18 21.51
CA LYS A 67 -5.13 -26.87 21.94
C LYS A 67 -4.85 -27.97 22.97
N GLN A 68 -3.69 -28.62 22.91
CA GLN A 68 -3.27 -29.61 23.89
C GLN A 68 -2.91 -28.98 25.25
N LEU A 69 -2.28 -27.80 25.27
CA LEU A 69 -1.85 -27.14 26.51
C LEU A 69 -2.89 -26.18 27.09
N MET A 70 -3.60 -25.45 26.23
CA MET A 70 -4.58 -24.42 26.58
C MET A 70 -5.73 -24.38 25.55
N PRO A 71 -6.69 -25.33 25.60
CA PRO A 71 -7.78 -25.47 24.64
C PRO A 71 -8.69 -24.24 24.53
N GLN A 72 -8.72 -23.39 25.56
CA GLN A 72 -9.49 -22.15 25.60
C GLN A 72 -8.98 -21.05 24.66
N ILE A 73 -7.74 -21.14 24.18
CA ILE A 73 -7.17 -20.14 23.26
C ILE A 73 -7.78 -20.38 21.87
N LYS A 74 -8.31 -19.31 21.26
CA LYS A 74 -8.80 -19.35 19.89
C LYS A 74 -7.64 -19.21 18.90
N VAL A 75 -7.64 -20.07 17.90
CA VAL A 75 -6.63 -20.24 16.87
C VAL A 75 -7.32 -20.02 15.52
N ILE A 76 -7.00 -18.92 14.84
CA ILE A 76 -7.77 -18.48 13.66
C ILE A 76 -6.87 -18.33 12.47
N ALA A 77 -7.06 -19.11 11.41
CA ALA A 77 -6.20 -19.01 10.24
C ALA A 77 -6.47 -17.72 9.46
N VAL A 78 -5.42 -17.07 8.98
CA VAL A 78 -5.53 -15.96 8.04
C VAL A 78 -4.95 -16.36 6.70
N GLU A 79 -5.73 -16.20 5.62
CA GLU A 79 -5.28 -16.39 4.24
C GLU A 79 -5.48 -15.13 3.41
N ALA A 80 -4.66 -14.95 2.37
CA ALA A 80 -4.95 -13.91 1.37
C ALA A 80 -6.09 -14.39 0.47
N GLU A 81 -7.03 -13.50 0.15
CA GLU A 81 -8.23 -13.79 -0.64
C GLU A 81 -7.90 -14.47 -1.98
N ASP A 82 -6.85 -14.00 -2.66
CA ASP A 82 -6.38 -14.55 -3.94
C ASP A 82 -5.69 -15.93 -3.83
N SER A 83 -5.49 -16.46 -2.62
CA SER A 83 -4.77 -17.71 -2.37
C SER A 83 -5.37 -18.53 -1.21
N ALA A 84 -6.68 -18.37 -0.98
CA ALA A 84 -7.42 -18.94 0.14
C ALA A 84 -7.71 -20.45 -0.03
N CYS A 85 -6.66 -21.27 -0.04
CA CYS A 85 -6.80 -22.70 -0.31
C CYS A 85 -7.27 -23.51 0.89
N LEU A 86 -6.98 -23.09 2.13
CA LEU A 86 -7.49 -23.75 3.33
C LEU A 86 -8.99 -23.49 3.44
N LYS A 87 -9.44 -22.26 3.18
CA LYS A 87 -10.88 -21.94 3.14
C LYS A 87 -11.61 -22.81 2.13
N ALA A 88 -11.11 -22.87 0.90
CA ALA A 88 -11.69 -23.70 -0.14
C ALA A 88 -11.69 -25.20 0.21
N ALA A 89 -10.64 -25.69 0.87
CA ALA A 89 -10.55 -27.08 1.31
C ALA A 89 -11.50 -27.41 2.48
N LEU A 90 -11.68 -26.48 3.42
CA LEU A 90 -12.63 -26.63 4.52
C LEU A 90 -14.06 -26.64 4.01
N GLU A 91 -14.41 -25.76 3.06
CA GLU A 91 -15.72 -25.73 2.41
C GLU A 91 -16.02 -27.00 1.61
N ALA A 92 -15.01 -27.56 0.92
CA ALA A 92 -15.13 -28.81 0.17
C ALA A 92 -15.03 -30.08 1.04
N GLY A 93 -14.56 -29.97 2.30
CA GLY A 93 -14.28 -31.09 3.19
C GLY A 93 -13.04 -31.92 2.80
N HIS A 94 -12.28 -31.52 1.77
CA HIS A 94 -11.05 -32.17 1.34
C HIS A 94 -10.11 -31.17 0.62
N PRO A 95 -8.81 -31.47 0.48
CA PRO A 95 -7.87 -30.61 -0.25
C PRO A 95 -8.30 -30.41 -1.71
N VAL A 96 -8.44 -29.15 -2.13
CA VAL A 96 -8.81 -28.73 -3.48
C VAL A 96 -7.72 -27.88 -4.13
N ASP A 97 -7.63 -27.97 -5.45
CA ASP A 97 -6.72 -27.15 -6.26
C ASP A 97 -7.41 -25.84 -6.64
N LEU A 98 -6.84 -24.70 -6.23
CA LEU A 98 -7.32 -23.39 -6.65
C LEU A 98 -7.07 -23.16 -8.15
N PRO A 99 -8.00 -22.49 -8.86
CA PRO A 99 -7.84 -22.20 -10.29
C PRO A 99 -6.72 -21.19 -10.55
N ARG A 100 -6.56 -20.22 -9.64
CA ARG A 100 -5.56 -19.15 -9.68
C ARG A 100 -5.03 -18.90 -8.27
N VAL A 101 -3.81 -18.37 -8.20
CA VAL A 101 -3.15 -18.03 -6.95
C VAL A 101 -2.51 -16.65 -7.13
N GLY A 102 -2.86 -15.72 -6.25
CA GLY A 102 -2.26 -14.40 -6.20
C GLY A 102 -0.75 -14.48 -5.89
N LEU A 103 0.02 -13.55 -6.45
CA LEU A 103 1.48 -13.49 -6.28
C LEU A 103 1.90 -12.43 -5.25
N PHE A 104 0.98 -11.63 -4.73
CA PHE A 104 1.33 -10.54 -3.81
C PHE A 104 1.96 -11.06 -2.51
N ALA A 105 1.32 -12.06 -1.89
CA ALA A 105 1.87 -12.77 -0.74
C ALA A 105 2.51 -14.09 -1.18
N GLU A 106 3.67 -14.02 -1.84
CA GLU A 106 4.38 -15.21 -2.36
C GLU A 106 4.62 -16.29 -1.30
N GLY A 107 4.87 -15.88 -0.06
CA GLY A 107 5.06 -16.77 1.07
C GLY A 107 3.83 -17.62 1.40
N VAL A 108 2.63 -17.25 0.93
CA VAL A 108 1.37 -18.00 1.18
C VAL A 108 0.72 -18.49 -0.12
N ALA A 109 1.32 -18.17 -1.26
CA ALA A 109 0.84 -18.50 -2.61
C ALA A 109 0.95 -20.00 -2.91
N VAL A 110 0.02 -20.77 -2.34
CA VAL A 110 -0.04 -22.22 -2.47
C VAL A 110 -1.37 -22.62 -3.08
N LYS A 111 -1.30 -23.38 -4.18
CA LYS A 111 -2.46 -23.78 -4.98
C LYS A 111 -3.38 -24.79 -4.27
N ARG A 112 -2.79 -25.73 -3.54
CA ARG A 112 -3.48 -26.82 -2.86
C ARG A 112 -2.84 -27.02 -1.50
N ILE A 113 -3.66 -27.07 -0.45
CA ILE A 113 -3.19 -27.37 0.90
C ILE A 113 -2.61 -28.79 0.98
N GLY A 114 -1.66 -29.01 1.88
CA GLY A 114 -1.07 -30.33 2.11
C GLY A 114 -2.05 -31.24 2.83
N ASP A 115 -1.98 -32.54 2.56
CA ASP A 115 -2.95 -33.50 3.08
C ASP A 115 -2.86 -33.59 4.61
N GLU A 116 -1.64 -33.65 5.16
CA GLU A 116 -1.43 -33.73 6.60
C GLU A 116 -1.73 -32.38 7.26
N THR A 117 -1.35 -31.27 6.61
CA THR A 117 -1.68 -29.93 7.15
C THR A 117 -3.18 -29.70 7.19
N PHE A 118 -3.94 -30.20 6.21
CA PHE A 118 -5.40 -30.08 6.19
C PHE A 118 -6.04 -30.91 7.30
N ARG A 119 -5.62 -32.17 7.47
CA ARG A 119 -6.09 -33.05 8.55
C ARG A 119 -5.98 -32.36 9.92
N VAL A 120 -4.83 -31.75 10.18
CA VAL A 120 -4.58 -31.07 11.46
C VAL A 120 -5.40 -29.78 11.58
N CYS A 121 -5.47 -28.96 10.53
CA CYS A 121 -6.28 -27.74 10.56
C CYS A 121 -7.78 -28.05 10.77
N GLN A 122 -8.31 -29.11 10.20
CA GLN A 122 -9.71 -29.50 10.35
C GLN A 122 -10.07 -29.84 11.81
N GLU A 123 -9.11 -30.38 12.58
CA GLU A 123 -9.34 -30.84 13.95
C GLU A 123 -9.14 -29.73 15.01
N TYR A 124 -8.18 -28.83 14.80
CA TYR A 124 -7.70 -27.91 15.85
C TYR A 124 -7.96 -26.42 15.59
N LEU A 125 -8.39 -26.03 14.40
CA LEU A 125 -8.62 -24.63 14.05
C LEU A 125 -10.02 -24.17 14.46
N ASP A 126 -10.14 -22.98 15.07
CA ASP A 126 -11.44 -22.45 15.51
C ASP A 126 -12.17 -21.67 14.41
N ASP A 127 -11.44 -20.92 13.59
CA ASP A 127 -12.01 -20.13 12.51
C ASP A 127 -10.98 -19.84 11.41
N ILE A 128 -11.45 -19.29 10.29
CA ILE A 128 -10.63 -18.84 9.17
C ILE A 128 -11.14 -17.51 8.62
N ILE A 129 -10.22 -16.58 8.37
CA ILE A 129 -10.53 -15.30 7.77
C ILE A 129 -9.65 -15.04 6.55
N THR A 130 -10.22 -14.41 5.53
CA THR A 130 -9.49 -13.97 4.34
C THR A 130 -9.31 -12.46 4.34
N VAL A 131 -8.17 -12.00 3.83
CA VAL A 131 -7.87 -10.57 3.66
C VAL A 131 -7.37 -10.26 2.25
N ASP A 132 -7.70 -9.07 1.80
CA ASP A 132 -7.30 -8.51 0.52
C ASP A 132 -5.90 -7.89 0.59
N SER A 133 -5.34 -7.57 -0.58
CA SER A 133 -3.99 -7.02 -0.68
C SER A 133 -3.84 -5.64 -0.02
N ASP A 134 -4.89 -4.82 0.00
CA ASP A 134 -4.82 -3.47 0.57
C ASP A 134 -4.79 -3.54 2.11
N ALA A 135 -5.56 -4.45 2.72
CA ALA A 135 -5.45 -4.73 4.15
C ALA A 135 -4.05 -5.23 4.56
N ILE A 136 -3.41 -6.05 3.72
CA ILE A 136 -2.03 -6.50 3.95
C ILE A 136 -1.06 -5.32 3.89
N CYS A 137 -1.18 -4.44 2.89
CA CYS A 137 -0.36 -3.22 2.79
C CYS A 137 -0.51 -2.35 4.05
N ALA A 138 -1.75 -2.12 4.50
CA ALA A 138 -2.01 -1.36 5.71
C ALA A 138 -1.35 -2.00 6.94
N ALA A 139 -1.44 -3.32 7.09
CA ALA A 139 -0.77 -4.03 8.19
C ALA A 139 0.76 -3.96 8.11
N MET A 140 1.34 -3.97 6.91
CA MET A 140 2.79 -3.75 6.73
C MET A 140 3.21 -2.37 7.23
N LYS A 141 2.38 -1.36 6.94
CA LYS A 141 2.60 0.01 7.41
C LYS A 141 2.50 0.10 8.93
N ASP A 142 1.47 -0.49 9.54
CA ASP A 142 1.31 -0.50 11.01
C ASP A 142 2.53 -1.11 11.71
N LEU A 143 3.03 -2.25 11.22
CA LEU A 143 4.24 -2.89 11.76
C LEU A 143 5.47 -1.98 11.68
N PHE A 144 5.58 -1.21 10.61
CA PHE A 144 6.68 -0.26 10.44
C PHE A 144 6.53 0.98 11.33
N GLU A 145 5.31 1.48 11.54
CA GLU A 145 5.07 2.66 12.38
C GLU A 145 5.23 2.35 13.87
N ASP A 146 4.68 1.23 14.35
CA ASP A 146 4.61 0.90 15.77
C ASP A 146 5.92 0.27 16.29
N VAL A 147 6.40 -0.78 15.61
CA VAL A 147 7.53 -1.60 16.09
C VAL A 147 8.78 -1.45 15.24
N ARG A 148 8.75 -0.61 14.19
CA ARG A 148 9.86 -0.40 13.24
C ARG A 148 10.32 -1.68 12.55
N ALA A 149 9.45 -2.68 12.47
CA ALA A 149 9.73 -3.94 11.80
C ALA A 149 9.29 -3.87 10.34
N VAL A 150 10.17 -4.28 9.43
CA VAL A 150 9.84 -4.38 8.00
C VAL A 150 9.32 -5.79 7.72
N ALA A 151 8.02 -5.90 7.47
CA ALA A 151 7.41 -7.17 7.10
C ALA A 151 7.45 -7.40 5.58
N GLU A 152 7.46 -8.66 5.15
CA GLU A 152 7.02 -9.01 3.79
C GLU A 152 5.48 -9.11 3.76
N PRO A 153 4.82 -9.18 2.59
CA PRO A 153 3.35 -9.27 2.53
C PRO A 153 2.77 -10.48 3.31
N SER A 154 3.41 -11.66 3.22
CA SER A 154 3.05 -12.81 4.09
C SER A 154 3.38 -12.60 5.56
N GLY A 155 4.36 -11.75 5.84
CA GLY A 155 4.78 -11.23 7.15
C GLY A 155 3.66 -10.54 7.91
N ALA A 156 2.95 -9.65 7.22
CA ALA A 156 1.90 -8.80 7.77
C ALA A 156 0.49 -9.39 7.68
N LEU A 157 0.33 -10.49 6.93
CA LEU A 157 -0.97 -11.14 6.70
C LEU A 157 -1.74 -11.41 7.99
N ALA A 158 -1.08 -11.95 9.02
CA ALA A 158 -1.72 -12.31 10.28
C ALA A 158 -2.25 -11.07 11.03
N LEU A 159 -1.55 -9.93 10.98
CA LEU A 159 -2.01 -8.68 11.55
C LEU A 159 -3.21 -8.12 10.78
N ALA A 160 -3.18 -8.16 9.44
CA ALA A 160 -4.32 -7.74 8.63
C ALA A 160 -5.58 -8.54 8.97
N GLY A 161 -5.45 -9.88 9.09
CA GLY A 161 -6.56 -10.74 9.51
C GLY A 161 -7.03 -10.47 10.93
N MET A 162 -6.10 -10.22 11.85
CA MET A 162 -6.43 -9.82 13.22
C MET A 162 -7.28 -8.54 13.25
N LYS A 163 -6.85 -7.48 12.56
CA LYS A 163 -7.59 -6.20 12.50
C LYS A 163 -9.00 -6.42 11.96
N LYS A 164 -9.14 -7.18 10.86
CA LYS A 164 -10.43 -7.51 10.26
C LYS A 164 -11.32 -8.30 11.21
N TYR A 165 -10.76 -9.29 11.90
CA TYR A 165 -11.51 -10.13 12.84
C TYR A 165 -11.97 -9.33 14.08
N ILE A 166 -11.10 -8.48 14.64
CA ILE A 166 -11.46 -7.57 15.75
C ILE A 166 -12.68 -6.72 15.38
N ALA A 167 -12.67 -6.13 14.18
CA ALA A 167 -13.75 -5.30 13.69
C ALA A 167 -15.06 -6.09 13.49
N GLN A 168 -14.98 -7.29 12.89
CA GLN A 168 -16.16 -8.14 12.64
C GLN A 168 -16.82 -8.64 13.92
N HIS A 169 -16.02 -8.95 14.95
CA HIS A 169 -16.51 -9.52 16.21
C HIS A 169 -16.59 -8.51 17.36
N ASN A 170 -16.33 -7.23 17.11
CA ASN A 170 -16.31 -6.16 18.11
C ASN A 170 -15.48 -6.50 19.36
N ILE A 171 -14.32 -7.12 19.17
CA ILE A 171 -13.47 -7.55 20.28
C ILE A 171 -12.85 -6.34 20.97
N ARG A 172 -12.97 -6.27 22.30
CA ARG A 172 -12.41 -5.19 23.12
C ARG A 172 -11.85 -5.73 24.43
N GLY A 173 -10.75 -5.16 24.90
CA GLY A 173 -10.13 -5.51 26.18
C GLY A 173 -9.49 -6.90 26.21
N GLU A 174 -9.29 -7.52 25.05
CA GLU A 174 -8.69 -8.84 24.93
C GLU A 174 -7.20 -8.76 24.58
N ARG A 175 -6.45 -9.77 25.01
CA ARG A 175 -5.06 -9.96 24.61
C ARG A 175 -4.99 -10.83 23.38
N LEU A 176 -4.45 -10.27 22.30
CA LEU A 176 -4.38 -10.88 20.98
C LEU A 176 -2.92 -10.90 20.54
N ALA A 177 -2.49 -11.99 19.90
CA ALA A 177 -1.16 -12.11 19.32
C ALA A 177 -1.24 -12.53 17.85
N HIS A 178 -0.34 -12.00 17.03
CA HIS A 178 -0.13 -12.42 15.65
C HIS A 178 1.35 -12.72 15.45
N VAL A 179 1.66 -13.48 14.40
CA VAL A 179 3.05 -13.80 14.06
C VAL A 179 3.54 -12.84 13.00
N LEU A 180 4.60 -12.07 13.29
CA LEU A 180 5.42 -11.47 12.23
C LEU A 180 6.36 -12.55 11.72
N SER A 181 6.11 -12.90 10.49
CA SER A 181 6.33 -14.26 10.07
C SER A 181 7.37 -14.35 8.95
N GLY A 182 7.72 -13.19 8.37
CA GLY A 182 8.77 -12.96 7.39
C GLY A 182 9.03 -11.50 7.09
N ALA A 183 10.22 -11.26 6.54
CA ALA A 183 10.73 -9.93 6.20
C ALA A 183 11.51 -9.92 4.88
N ASN A 184 11.36 -10.94 4.02
CA ASN A 184 12.08 -11.02 2.74
C ASN A 184 11.37 -10.18 1.67
N VAL A 185 11.43 -8.86 1.83
CA VAL A 185 10.86 -7.91 0.87
C VAL A 185 11.96 -7.19 0.09
N ASN A 186 11.74 -7.00 -1.21
CA ASN A 186 12.59 -6.12 -2.00
C ASN A 186 12.30 -4.67 -1.59
N PHE A 187 13.33 -3.85 -1.35
CA PHE A 187 13.17 -2.44 -1.01
C PHE A 187 12.28 -1.68 -2.01
N HIS A 188 12.38 -1.98 -3.30
CA HIS A 188 11.49 -1.38 -4.31
C HIS A 188 10.03 -1.79 -4.17
N GLY A 189 9.76 -2.96 -3.57
CA GLY A 189 8.41 -3.41 -3.23
C GLY A 189 7.73 -2.54 -2.17
N LEU A 190 8.49 -1.87 -1.30
CA LEU A 190 7.95 -0.93 -0.33
C LEU A 190 7.27 0.27 -1.00
N ARG A 191 7.73 0.66 -2.19
CA ARG A 191 7.07 1.72 -2.97
C ARG A 191 5.63 1.33 -3.34
N TYR A 192 5.42 0.09 -3.77
CA TYR A 192 4.08 -0.40 -4.09
C TYR A 192 3.17 -0.39 -2.86
N VAL A 193 3.71 -0.83 -1.71
CA VAL A 193 2.99 -0.83 -0.43
C VAL A 193 2.62 0.59 0.00
N SER A 194 3.58 1.52 -0.06
CA SER A 194 3.34 2.94 0.23
C SER A 194 2.26 3.53 -0.67
N GLU A 195 2.37 3.30 -1.99
CA GLU A 195 1.38 3.80 -2.96
C GLU A 195 -0.01 3.21 -2.69
N ARG A 196 -0.14 1.93 -2.32
CA ARG A 196 -1.43 1.30 -1.98
C ARG A 196 -2.01 1.78 -0.65
N CYS A 197 -1.19 1.94 0.38
CA CYS A 197 -1.64 2.50 1.66
C CYS A 197 -2.18 3.92 1.50
N GLU A 198 -1.52 4.75 0.69
CA GLU A 198 -2.00 6.10 0.36
C GLU A 198 -3.41 6.09 -0.25
N LEU A 199 -3.72 5.12 -1.14
CA LEU A 199 -5.05 4.98 -1.73
C LEU A 199 -6.10 4.60 -0.67
N GLY A 200 -5.78 3.63 0.19
CA GLY A 200 -6.71 3.04 1.15
C GLY A 200 -7.02 3.92 2.36
N GLU A 201 -6.09 4.77 2.79
CA GLU A 201 -6.29 5.62 3.97
C GLU A 201 -7.05 6.92 3.70
N GLN A 202 -7.46 7.17 2.44
CA GLN A 202 -8.06 8.45 2.00
C GLN A 202 -7.24 9.68 2.45
N ARG A 203 -5.94 9.49 2.70
CA ARG A 203 -5.00 10.52 3.14
C ARG A 203 -4.49 11.37 2.00
N GLU A 204 -5.08 11.26 0.81
CA GLU A 204 -4.73 12.06 -0.36
C GLU A 204 -5.97 12.73 -0.93
N ALA A 205 -5.91 14.05 -1.05
CA ALA A 205 -6.81 14.84 -1.86
C ALA A 205 -6.19 15.01 -3.26
N LEU A 206 -6.85 14.49 -4.29
CA LEU A 206 -6.53 14.71 -5.69
C LEU A 206 -7.59 15.62 -6.29
N LEU A 207 -7.21 16.86 -6.59
CA LEU A 207 -8.11 17.91 -7.02
C LEU A 207 -7.78 18.33 -8.45
N ALA A 208 -8.77 18.37 -9.33
CA ALA A 208 -8.69 19.02 -10.63
C ALA A 208 -9.32 20.40 -10.52
N VAL A 209 -8.48 21.42 -10.39
CA VAL A 209 -8.86 22.83 -10.22
C VAL A 209 -8.78 23.53 -11.57
N THR A 210 -9.87 24.12 -12.02
CA THR A 210 -9.87 24.92 -13.26
C THR A 210 -9.57 26.38 -12.93
N ILE A 211 -8.38 26.85 -13.30
CA ILE A 211 -7.92 28.22 -13.08
C ILE A 211 -8.28 29.06 -14.31
N PRO A 212 -8.86 30.27 -14.17
CA PRO A 212 -9.04 31.19 -15.29
C PRO A 212 -7.67 31.55 -15.90
N GLY A 213 -7.53 31.50 -17.22
CA GLY A 213 -6.26 31.81 -17.90
C GLY A 213 -5.95 33.31 -17.96
N ARG A 214 -5.84 33.98 -16.81
CA ARG A 214 -5.37 35.38 -16.69
C ARG A 214 -3.93 35.39 -16.16
N GLU A 215 -3.12 36.30 -16.70
CA GLU A 215 -1.73 36.51 -16.27
C GLU A 215 -1.66 36.69 -14.74
N GLY A 216 -0.74 35.99 -14.08
CA GLY A 216 -0.43 36.19 -12.66
C GLY A 216 -1.35 35.50 -11.63
N GLN A 217 -2.26 34.60 -12.00
CA GLN A 217 -3.16 33.95 -11.03
C GLN A 217 -2.59 32.73 -10.31
N LEU A 218 -1.54 32.10 -10.84
CA LEU A 218 -0.97 30.88 -10.25
C LEU A 218 -0.52 31.08 -8.78
N PRO A 219 0.16 32.18 -8.40
CA PRO A 219 0.51 32.47 -7.02
C PRO A 219 -0.68 32.68 -6.08
N GLU A 220 -1.89 32.95 -6.58
CA GLU A 220 -3.10 33.16 -5.76
C GLU A 220 -3.84 31.84 -5.46
N VAL A 221 -3.79 30.86 -6.36
CA VAL A 221 -4.46 29.55 -6.19
C VAL A 221 -3.69 28.61 -5.25
N LEU A 222 -2.36 28.67 -5.26
CA LEU A 222 -1.53 27.82 -4.41
C LEU A 222 -1.60 28.07 -2.90
N PRO A 223 -1.67 29.31 -2.37
CA PRO A 223 -1.78 29.54 -0.93
C PRO A 223 -3.12 29.06 -0.34
N ALA A 224 -4.20 29.09 -1.13
CA ALA A 224 -5.48 28.46 -0.80
C ALA A 224 -5.37 26.93 -0.60
N ALA A 225 -4.35 26.30 -1.20
CA ALA A 225 -4.11 24.87 -1.13
C ALA A 225 -3.19 24.42 0.03
N GLY A 226 -2.77 25.32 0.95
CA GLY A 226 -2.17 24.98 2.27
C GLY A 226 -0.65 25.09 2.42
N ARG A 227 -0.12 24.67 3.59
CA ARG A 227 1.29 24.84 4.02
C ARG A 227 2.12 23.54 4.10
N SER A 228 1.55 22.36 3.86
CA SER A 228 2.23 21.07 4.13
C SER A 228 2.60 20.29 2.85
N PHE A 229 3.62 19.43 2.98
CA PHE A 229 4.42 18.75 1.96
C PHE A 229 3.64 18.04 0.84
N GLY A 230 4.16 18.12 -0.40
CA GLY A 230 3.83 17.18 -1.47
C GLY A 230 2.96 17.70 -2.62
N TYR A 231 3.16 18.93 -3.10
CA TYR A 231 2.46 19.35 -4.32
C TYR A 231 3.00 18.58 -5.53
N ARG A 232 2.10 17.98 -6.32
CA ARG A 232 2.34 17.78 -7.75
C ARG A 232 1.40 18.74 -8.46
N VAL A 233 1.92 19.87 -8.90
CA VAL A 233 1.19 20.79 -9.79
C VAL A 233 1.65 20.48 -11.19
N GLN A 234 0.70 20.06 -12.01
CA GLN A 234 0.94 19.92 -13.42
C GLN A 234 -0.05 20.78 -14.20
N LEU A 235 0.50 21.71 -14.97
CA LEU A 235 -0.24 22.63 -15.82
C LEU A 235 0.17 22.36 -17.26
N SER A 236 -0.81 22.15 -18.12
CA SER A 236 -0.63 22.33 -19.56
C SER A 236 -1.36 23.61 -19.93
N LEU A 237 -0.60 24.66 -20.17
CA LEU A 237 -1.13 25.97 -20.49
C LEU A 237 -1.34 26.02 -22.00
N CYS A 238 -2.32 25.23 -22.48
CA CYS A 238 -2.88 25.44 -23.81
C CYS A 238 -3.67 26.75 -23.77
N GLY A 239 -3.59 27.58 -24.81
CA GLY A 239 -4.36 28.82 -25.02
C GLY A 239 -5.89 28.65 -24.99
N MET A 240 -6.40 28.19 -23.87
CA MET A 240 -7.79 28.00 -23.48
C MET A 240 -8.08 28.99 -22.35
N PRO A 241 -9.30 29.55 -22.28
CA PRO A 241 -9.68 30.53 -21.24
C PRO A 241 -9.72 29.94 -19.81
N LYS A 242 -9.58 28.61 -19.68
CA LYS A 242 -9.72 27.84 -18.45
C LYS A 242 -8.65 26.74 -18.45
N MET A 243 -7.94 26.59 -17.33
CA MET A 243 -6.71 25.81 -17.24
C MET A 243 -6.85 24.73 -16.16
N PRO A 244 -6.84 23.44 -16.51
CA PRO A 244 -6.92 22.38 -15.52
C PRO A 244 -5.57 22.23 -14.80
N ALA A 245 -5.54 22.55 -13.52
CA ALA A 245 -4.46 22.29 -12.59
C ALA A 245 -4.80 21.04 -11.79
N PHE A 246 -3.93 20.05 -11.81
CA PHE A 246 -4.03 18.91 -10.89
C PHE A 246 -3.21 19.21 -9.65
N CYS A 247 -3.83 19.12 -8.48
CA CYS A 247 -3.17 19.31 -7.19
C CYS A 247 -3.34 18.04 -6.35
N ARG A 248 -2.23 17.55 -5.80
CA ARG A 248 -2.19 16.49 -4.79
C ARG A 248 -1.85 17.12 -3.45
N ARG A 249 -2.59 16.75 -2.40
CA ARG A 249 -2.29 17.12 -1.01
C ARG A 249 -2.56 15.93 -0.10
N SER A 250 -1.76 15.77 0.95
CA SER A 250 -2.08 14.84 2.04
C SER A 250 -2.64 15.61 3.24
N PRO A 251 -3.97 15.66 3.46
CA PRO A 251 -4.55 16.35 4.61
C PRO A 251 -4.18 15.66 5.93
N GLU A 252 -3.80 16.44 6.94
CA GLU A 252 -3.44 15.98 8.29
C GLU A 252 -4.70 15.62 9.10
N ARG A 253 -5.81 16.35 8.90
CA ARG A 253 -7.13 16.08 9.49
C ARG A 253 -8.06 15.26 8.57
N GLY A 254 -7.51 14.67 7.50
CA GLY A 254 -8.25 13.78 6.60
C GLY A 254 -9.42 14.47 5.87
N LEU A 255 -10.63 13.88 6.00
CA LEU A 255 -11.84 14.29 5.26
C LEU A 255 -12.35 15.69 5.61
N GLU A 256 -12.18 16.14 6.86
CA GLU A 256 -12.66 17.45 7.30
C GLU A 256 -11.88 18.57 6.60
N GLU A 257 -10.56 18.46 6.62
CA GLU A 257 -9.68 19.41 5.93
C GLU A 257 -9.82 19.34 4.41
N ARG A 258 -10.08 18.15 3.83
CA ARG A 258 -10.43 18.03 2.40
C ARG A 258 -11.67 18.86 2.05
N LYS A 259 -12.72 18.84 2.88
CA LYS A 259 -13.92 19.66 2.67
C LYS A 259 -13.62 21.14 2.81
N GLU A 260 -12.89 21.54 3.85
CA GLU A 260 -12.49 22.95 4.05
C GLU A 260 -11.73 23.51 2.83
N ILE A 261 -10.85 22.71 2.22
CA ILE A 261 -10.11 23.11 1.01
C ILE A 261 -11.04 23.24 -0.19
N LEU A 262 -11.97 22.31 -0.39
CA LEU A 262 -12.94 22.37 -1.48
C LEU A 262 -13.82 23.62 -1.36
N ASP A 263 -14.31 23.90 -0.16
CA ASP A 263 -15.16 25.05 0.11
C ASP A 263 -14.38 26.35 -0.15
N LEU A 264 -13.14 26.45 0.33
CA LEU A 264 -12.28 27.61 0.11
C LEU A 264 -11.99 27.86 -1.38
N LEU A 265 -11.73 26.81 -2.16
CA LEU A 265 -11.50 26.93 -3.59
C LEU A 265 -12.77 27.31 -4.37
N ASN A 266 -13.93 26.78 -3.96
CA ASN A 266 -15.22 27.14 -4.55
C ASN A 266 -15.60 28.60 -4.23
N GLU A 267 -15.37 29.06 -2.99
CA GLU A 267 -15.54 30.46 -2.58
C GLU A 267 -14.61 31.41 -3.34
N GLY A 268 -13.39 30.94 -3.68
CA GLY A 268 -12.44 31.65 -4.54
C GLY A 268 -12.85 31.75 -6.01
N GLY A 269 -14.00 31.18 -6.40
CA GLY A 269 -14.51 31.22 -7.77
C GLY A 269 -13.86 30.22 -8.72
N TYR A 270 -13.11 29.24 -8.20
CA TYR A 270 -12.50 28.18 -9.00
C TYR A 270 -13.44 26.99 -9.15
N SER A 271 -13.51 26.43 -10.36
CA SER A 271 -14.26 25.18 -10.58
C SER A 271 -13.38 23.99 -10.19
N VAL A 272 -13.71 23.32 -9.09
CA VAL A 272 -12.95 22.17 -8.59
C VAL A 272 -13.73 20.88 -8.79
N VAL A 273 -13.04 19.86 -9.34
CA VAL A 273 -13.52 18.49 -9.36
C VAL A 273 -12.66 17.66 -8.43
N ASP A 274 -13.30 17.00 -7.49
CA ASP A 274 -12.64 16.12 -6.54
C ASP A 274 -12.50 14.72 -7.13
N LEU A 275 -11.26 14.29 -7.35
CA LEU A 275 -10.88 12.99 -7.91
C LEU A 275 -10.27 12.08 -6.85
N SER A 276 -10.40 12.43 -5.57
CA SER A 276 -9.79 11.69 -4.46
C SER A 276 -10.47 10.35 -4.17
N ASP A 277 -11.59 10.04 -4.81
CA ASP A 277 -12.23 8.72 -4.77
C ASP A 277 -12.19 8.02 -6.15
N ASP A 278 -11.50 8.62 -7.13
CA ASP A 278 -11.36 8.06 -8.48
C ASP A 278 -10.05 7.25 -8.61
N GLU A 279 -10.20 5.93 -8.69
CA GLU A 279 -9.09 4.99 -8.86
C GLU A 279 -8.31 5.22 -10.17
N MET A 280 -8.99 5.58 -11.27
CA MET A 280 -8.31 5.86 -12.53
C MET A 280 -7.45 7.12 -12.40
N ALA A 281 -7.95 8.12 -11.67
CA ALA A 281 -7.22 9.35 -11.43
C ALA A 281 -5.95 9.11 -10.61
N LYS A 282 -6.08 8.33 -9.53
CA LYS A 282 -4.97 7.99 -8.64
C LYS A 282 -3.97 7.00 -9.24
N LEU A 283 -4.39 6.04 -10.07
CA LEU A 283 -3.49 5.03 -10.64
C LEU A 283 -2.85 5.52 -11.94
N HIS A 284 -3.62 6.19 -12.80
CA HIS A 284 -3.22 6.52 -14.17
C HIS A 284 -3.09 8.02 -14.39
N VAL A 285 -4.17 8.80 -14.21
CA VAL A 285 -4.20 10.22 -14.62
C VAL A 285 -3.07 11.00 -13.97
N ARG A 286 -2.74 10.73 -12.69
CA ARG A 286 -1.62 11.38 -11.97
C ARG A 286 -0.25 11.27 -12.65
N TYR A 287 -0.06 10.31 -13.55
CA TYR A 287 1.16 10.10 -14.33
C TYR A 287 1.02 10.52 -15.80
N MET A 288 -0.19 10.91 -16.20
CA MET A 288 -0.55 11.25 -17.59
C MET A 288 -0.94 12.71 -17.77
N VAL A 289 -1.15 13.47 -16.69
CA VAL A 289 -1.31 14.93 -16.79
C VAL A 289 -0.13 15.49 -17.59
N GLY A 290 -0.38 16.51 -18.41
CA GLY A 290 0.57 17.01 -19.41
C GLY A 290 0.17 16.64 -20.83
N GLY A 291 1.16 16.42 -21.71
CA GLY A 291 0.94 16.09 -23.12
C GLY A 291 1.50 17.14 -24.06
N ARG A 292 0.92 17.24 -25.27
CA ARG A 292 1.33 18.18 -26.30
C ARG A 292 0.34 19.33 -26.39
N PRO A 293 0.79 20.56 -26.67
CA PRO A 293 -0.12 21.67 -26.92
C PRO A 293 -0.91 21.44 -28.21
N SER A 294 -2.13 21.98 -28.26
CA SER A 294 -3.02 21.91 -29.42
C SER A 294 -2.54 22.75 -30.61
N LYS A 295 -1.68 23.74 -30.34
CA LYS A 295 -1.04 24.63 -31.32
C LYS A 295 0.48 24.59 -31.13
N PRO A 296 1.28 24.82 -32.18
CA PRO A 296 2.72 24.98 -32.03
C PRO A 296 3.01 26.22 -31.17
N LEU A 297 3.82 26.03 -30.12
CA LEU A 297 4.25 27.08 -29.20
C LEU A 297 5.75 27.31 -29.38
N GLN A 298 6.17 28.58 -29.34
CA GLN A 298 7.59 28.92 -29.21
C GLN A 298 7.90 29.01 -27.72
N GLU A 299 8.34 27.89 -27.14
CA GLU A 299 8.64 27.82 -25.71
C GLU A 299 10.10 27.46 -25.45
N ARG A 300 10.62 27.95 -24.33
CA ARG A 300 11.90 27.50 -23.76
C ARG A 300 11.62 26.73 -22.47
N LEU A 301 12.24 25.55 -22.36
CA LEU A 301 12.16 24.71 -21.19
C LEU A 301 13.32 24.98 -20.24
N PHE A 302 13.00 25.18 -18.97
CA PHE A 302 13.97 25.39 -17.90
C PHE A 302 13.72 24.39 -16.78
N SER A 303 14.82 23.91 -16.20
CA SER A 303 14.82 23.06 -15.01
C SER A 303 15.33 23.88 -13.83
N PHE A 304 14.53 24.00 -12.79
CA PHE A 304 14.89 24.70 -11.55
C PHE A 304 15.01 23.69 -10.41
N GLU A 305 16.05 23.87 -9.60
CA GLU A 305 16.23 23.14 -8.35
C GLU A 305 16.37 24.13 -7.21
N PHE A 306 15.64 23.91 -6.13
CA PHE A 306 15.73 24.71 -4.91
C PHE A 306 15.58 23.85 -3.66
N PRO A 307 16.15 24.26 -2.51
CA PRO A 307 15.97 23.55 -1.25
C PRO A 307 14.49 23.45 -0.88
N GLU A 308 14.02 22.24 -0.62
CA GLU A 308 12.63 22.00 -0.27
C GLU A 308 12.36 22.49 1.16
N SER A 309 11.36 23.36 1.32
CA SER A 309 10.89 23.85 2.62
C SER A 309 9.39 24.17 2.53
N PRO A 310 8.65 24.21 3.66
CA PRO A 310 7.24 24.61 3.66
C PRO A 310 7.06 25.97 2.97
N GLY A 311 6.30 26.01 1.87
CA GLY A 311 6.09 27.21 1.05
C GLY A 311 7.21 27.54 0.04
N ALA A 312 8.18 26.66 -0.16
CA ALA A 312 9.26 26.85 -1.15
C ALA A 312 8.73 27.08 -2.56
N LEU A 313 7.71 26.32 -2.97
CA LEU A 313 7.07 26.49 -4.27
C LEU A 313 6.43 27.88 -4.42
N LEU A 314 5.78 28.39 -3.37
CA LEU A 314 5.17 29.72 -3.38
C LEU A 314 6.25 30.81 -3.46
N LYS A 315 7.34 30.66 -2.70
CA LYS A 315 8.51 31.55 -2.80
C LYS A 315 9.12 31.52 -4.20
N PHE A 316 9.22 30.35 -4.82
CA PHE A 316 9.68 30.19 -6.19
C PHE A 316 8.77 30.93 -7.16
N LEU A 317 7.45 30.75 -7.08
CA LEU A 317 6.49 31.45 -7.93
C LEU A 317 6.51 32.98 -7.73
N HIS A 318 6.67 33.47 -6.50
CA HIS A 318 6.85 34.90 -6.25
C HIS A 318 8.17 35.44 -6.81
N THR A 319 9.24 34.65 -6.76
CA THR A 319 10.55 35.02 -7.34
C THR A 319 10.50 35.05 -8.87
N LEU A 320 9.78 34.11 -9.47
CA LEU A 320 9.54 34.07 -10.91
C LEU A 320 8.75 35.31 -11.37
N GLY A 321 7.90 35.86 -10.51
CA GLY A 321 7.09 37.04 -10.80
C GLY A 321 5.91 36.72 -11.73
N THR A 322 5.21 37.77 -12.18
CA THR A 322 4.02 37.65 -13.04
C THR A 322 4.28 38.03 -14.50
N HIS A 323 5.53 38.33 -14.86
CA HIS A 323 5.91 38.83 -16.19
C HIS A 323 6.09 37.72 -17.24
N TRP A 324 6.04 36.45 -16.84
CA TRP A 324 6.30 35.31 -17.72
C TRP A 324 5.01 34.54 -18.01
N ASN A 325 4.75 34.30 -19.29
CA ASN A 325 3.69 33.39 -19.70
C ASN A 325 4.19 31.94 -19.59
N ILE A 326 3.73 31.22 -18.58
CA ILE A 326 4.10 29.82 -18.38
C ILE A 326 3.27 28.98 -19.38
N SER A 327 3.92 28.12 -20.15
CA SER A 327 3.30 27.17 -21.09
C SER A 327 3.16 25.76 -20.49
N LEU A 328 4.12 25.40 -19.64
CA LEU A 328 4.19 24.10 -18.96
C LEU A 328 4.69 24.30 -17.53
N PHE A 329 4.09 23.59 -16.58
CA PHE A 329 4.63 23.52 -15.22
C PHE A 329 4.51 22.10 -14.71
N HIS A 330 5.62 21.53 -14.25
CA HIS A 330 5.64 20.22 -13.61
C HIS A 330 6.54 20.28 -12.37
N TYR A 331 5.92 20.22 -11.20
CA TYR A 331 6.60 20.15 -9.93
C TYR A 331 6.34 18.81 -9.26
N ARG A 332 7.36 18.22 -8.65
CA ARG A 332 7.23 17.03 -7.83
C ARG A 332 8.15 17.11 -6.63
N SER A 333 7.56 17.26 -5.44
CA SER A 333 8.29 17.05 -4.19
C SER A 333 8.51 15.55 -3.97
N HIS A 334 9.76 15.14 -3.74
CA HIS A 334 10.15 13.74 -3.59
C HIS A 334 10.46 13.34 -2.14
N GLY A 335 10.12 14.19 -1.16
CA GLY A 335 10.57 14.00 0.22
C GLY A 335 12.11 14.06 0.35
N THR A 336 12.76 14.65 -0.65
CA THR A 336 14.20 14.88 -0.75
C THR A 336 14.52 16.33 -0.41
N ASP A 337 15.77 16.64 -0.07
CA ASP A 337 16.24 17.98 0.28
C ASP A 337 16.05 19.04 -0.82
N TYR A 338 15.74 18.63 -2.05
CA TYR A 338 15.53 19.50 -3.21
C TYR A 338 14.17 19.30 -3.86
N GLY A 339 13.48 20.41 -4.10
CA GLY A 339 12.33 20.52 -4.98
C GLY A 339 12.80 20.72 -6.42
N ARG A 340 12.20 19.97 -7.36
CA ARG A 340 12.50 20.07 -8.79
C ARG A 340 11.28 20.58 -9.54
N VAL A 341 11.48 21.63 -10.33
CA VAL A 341 10.47 22.21 -11.22
C VAL A 341 10.98 22.12 -12.65
N LEU A 342 10.16 21.56 -13.53
CA LEU A 342 10.30 21.71 -14.97
C LEU A 342 9.24 22.71 -15.42
N ALA A 343 9.65 23.84 -15.98
CA ALA A 343 8.74 24.86 -16.49
C ALA A 343 9.06 25.22 -17.95
N GLY A 344 8.02 25.44 -18.74
CA GLY A 344 8.11 26.04 -20.07
C GLY A 344 7.60 27.46 -20.02
N PHE A 345 8.29 28.37 -20.70
CA PHE A 345 7.86 29.76 -20.88
C PHE A 345 7.69 30.06 -22.36
N GLU A 346 6.58 30.70 -22.73
CA GLU A 346 6.39 31.20 -24.08
C GLU A 346 7.28 32.42 -24.33
N LEU A 347 7.94 32.43 -25.49
CA LEU A 347 8.73 33.56 -25.93
C LEU A 347 7.80 34.65 -26.47
N GLY A 348 7.82 35.83 -25.85
CA GLY A 348 7.24 37.05 -26.42
C GLY A 348 8.26 37.81 -27.29
N ASP A 349 7.78 38.76 -28.10
CA ASP A 349 8.63 39.59 -28.98
C ASP A 349 9.57 40.56 -28.22
N HIS A 350 9.45 40.65 -26.89
CA HIS A 350 10.28 41.48 -26.01
C HIS A 350 10.78 40.66 -24.82
N GLU A 351 11.95 40.01 -24.94
CA GLU A 351 12.67 39.45 -23.79
C GLU A 351 13.49 40.57 -23.10
N PRO A 352 13.50 40.64 -21.75
CA PRO A 352 14.65 41.16 -21.01
C PRO A 352 15.79 40.12 -21.08
N ASP A 353 17.01 40.57 -21.41
CA ASP A 353 18.20 39.72 -21.43
C ASP A 353 18.45 39.10 -20.04
N PHE A 354 18.72 37.78 -20.03
CA PHE A 354 18.97 36.96 -18.83
C PHE A 354 20.30 37.25 -18.13
#